data_AF-A0A314KS95-F1
#
_entry.id   AF-A0A314KS95-F1
#
_cell.length_a   1.000
_cell.length_b   1.000
_cell.length_c   1.000
_cell.angle_alpha   90.00
_cell.angle_beta   90.00
_cell.angle_gamma   90.00
#
_symmetry.space_group_name_H-M   'P 1'
#
loop_
_entity.id
_entity.type
_entity.pdbx_description
1 polymer ?
#
loop_
_entity_poly.entity_id
_entity_poly.type
_entity_poly.pdbx_seq_one_letter_code
_entity_poly.pdbx_strand_id
1 'polypeptide(L)'
;MSIHFKFRSCPSFDSVDIDGRPSISVRELRLKIIRRKNLNICQDFDLVFSDALSGQEYNDENFQISSGSSVIVKRVPAGTIPSATK
;
A
#
# COMPACT_ATOMS: atom_id res chain seq x y z
N MET A 1 15.38 4.61 -5.45
CA MET A 1 14.28 5.59 -5.23
C MET A 1 13.23 4.88 -4.41
N SER A 2 12.68 5.51 -3.37
CA SER A 2 11.83 4.80 -2.38
C SER A 2 10.52 5.53 -2.08
N ILE A 3 9.51 4.78 -1.64
CA ILE A 3 8.23 5.29 -1.13
C ILE A 3 8.20 5.04 0.36
N HIS A 4 7.85 6.09 1.11
CA HIS A 4 7.70 6.00 2.57
C HIS A 4 6.30 5.53 2.89
N PHE A 5 6.16 4.55 3.78
CA PHE A 5 4.88 4.05 4.23
C PHE A 5 4.87 3.83 5.73
N LYS A 6 3.72 4.03 6.38
CA LYS A 6 3.51 3.60 7.76
C LYS A 6 2.18 2.91 7.92
N PHE A 7 2.08 1.96 8.84
CA PHE A 7 0.76 1.44 9.21
C PHE A 7 0.02 2.48 10.04
N ARG A 8 -1.30 2.61 9.86
CA ARG A 8 -2.12 3.49 10.71
C ARG A 8 -1.97 3.17 12.21
N SER A 9 -1.71 1.90 12.53
CA SER A 9 -1.45 1.40 13.89
C SER A 9 -0.02 1.63 14.39
N CYS A 10 0.91 2.08 13.54
CA CYS A 10 2.31 2.34 13.90
C CYS A 10 2.69 3.82 13.70
N PRO A 11 3.44 4.41 14.64
CA PRO A 11 3.96 5.76 14.47
C PRO A 11 5.15 5.82 13.49
N SER A 12 5.89 4.72 13.32
CA SER A 12 7.13 4.68 12.54
C SER A 12 6.88 4.50 11.04
N PHE A 13 7.60 5.28 10.22
CA PHE A 13 7.67 5.09 8.78
C PHE A 13 8.74 4.06 8.40
N ASP A 14 8.42 3.28 7.38
CA ASP A 14 9.26 2.31 6.70
C ASP A 14 9.34 2.74 5.21
N SER A 15 10.30 2.22 4.44
CA SER A 15 10.57 2.75 3.10
C SER A 15 10.75 1.65 2.07
N VAL A 16 9.79 1.46 1.18
CA VAL A 16 9.89 0.46 0.12
C VAL A 16 10.72 0.99 -1.04
N ASP A 17 11.69 0.21 -1.53
CA ASP A 17 12.40 0.56 -2.74
C ASP A 17 11.58 0.16 -3.97
N ILE A 18 11.52 1.05 -4.96
CA ILE A 18 10.75 0.83 -6.20
C ILE A 18 11.65 0.50 -7.41
N ASP A 19 12.81 -0.10 -7.16
CA ASP A 19 13.73 -0.60 -8.18
C ASP A 19 14.21 0.50 -9.13
N GLY A 20 14.44 1.70 -8.59
CA GLY A 20 14.85 2.87 -9.37
C GLY A 20 13.77 3.46 -10.29
N ARG A 21 12.51 3.00 -10.22
CA ARG A 21 11.40 3.57 -11.01
C ARG A 21 10.97 4.95 -10.46
N PRO A 22 10.41 5.83 -11.30
CA PRO A 22 9.87 7.12 -10.85
C PRO A 22 8.54 6.98 -10.11
N SER A 23 7.79 5.92 -10.38
CA SER A 23 6.48 5.62 -9.77
C SER A 23 6.21 4.11 -9.74
N ILE A 24 5.29 3.69 -8.88
CA ILE A 24 4.80 2.30 -8.79
C ILE A 24 3.28 2.29 -8.61
N SER A 25 2.61 1.27 -9.14
CA SER A 25 1.16 1.12 -8.94
C SER A 25 0.83 0.66 -7.51
N VAL A 26 -0.36 1.01 -7.01
CA VAL A 26 -0.86 0.59 -5.69
C VAL A 26 -0.79 -0.92 -5.51
N ARG A 27 -1.17 -1.69 -6.53
CA ARG A 27 -1.08 -3.16 -6.52
C ARG A 27 0.33 -3.68 -6.24
N GLU A 28 1.32 -3.14 -6.93
CA GLU A 28 2.73 -3.53 -6.78
C GLU A 28 3.29 -3.08 -5.44
N LEU A 29 2.96 -1.85 -5.00
CA LEU A 29 3.32 -1.34 -3.68
C LEU A 29 2.80 -2.26 -2.57
N ARG A 30 1.54 -2.68 -2.70
CA ARG A 30 0.89 -3.62 -1.79
C ARG A 30 1.64 -4.94 -1.70
N LEU A 31 1.94 -5.57 -2.83
CA LEU A 31 2.67 -6.83 -2.88
C LEU A 31 4.07 -6.69 -2.24
N LYS A 32 4.78 -5.59 -2.52
CA LYS A 32 6.10 -5.34 -1.91
C LYS A 32 6.01 -5.17 -0.39
N ILE A 33 5.00 -4.48 0.14
CA ILE A 33 4.84 -4.29 1.59
C ILE A 33 4.46 -5.60 2.28
N ILE A 34 3.57 -6.39 1.68
CA ILE A 34 3.19 -7.72 2.20
C ILE A 34 4.42 -8.62 2.30
N ARG A 35 5.20 -8.71 1.22
CA ARG A 35 6.45 -9.48 1.19
C ARG A 35 7.47 -8.98 2.20
N ARG A 36 7.69 -7.66 2.28
CA ARG A 36 8.66 -7.06 3.20
C ARG A 36 8.30 -7.30 4.67
N LYS A 37 7.03 -7.10 5.03
CA LYS A 37 6.57 -7.23 6.43
C LYS A 37 6.16 -8.66 6.79
N ASN A 38 6.38 -9.63 5.90
CA ASN A 38 5.98 -11.03 6.06
C ASN A 38 4.54 -11.14 6.59
N LEU A 39 3.64 -10.30 6.05
CA LEU A 39 2.25 -10.35 6.44
C LEU A 39 1.68 -11.65 5.91
N ASN A 40 1.14 -12.49 6.81
CA ASN A 40 0.54 -13.76 6.42
C ASN A 40 -0.50 -13.50 5.32
N ILE A 41 -0.29 -14.10 4.15
CA ILE A 41 -1.19 -14.05 2.98
C ILE A 41 -2.43 -14.95 3.23
N CYS A 42 -2.75 -15.25 4.49
CA CYS A 42 -4.06 -15.81 4.81
C CYS A 42 -5.08 -14.72 4.50
N GLN A 43 -6.00 -15.04 3.61
CA GLN A 43 -6.99 -14.20 2.90
C GLN A 43 -7.98 -13.46 3.81
N ASP A 44 -7.62 -13.13 5.04
CA ASP A 44 -8.49 -12.51 6.04
C ASP A 44 -8.41 -10.98 6.06
N PHE A 45 -7.42 -10.36 5.38
CA PHE A 45 -7.32 -8.90 5.33
C PHE A 45 -6.82 -8.36 3.99
N ASP A 46 -7.25 -7.12 3.71
CA ASP A 46 -6.81 -6.28 2.62
C ASP A 46 -6.01 -5.07 3.14
N LEU A 47 -5.25 -4.42 2.25
CA LEU A 47 -4.45 -3.24 2.56
C LEU A 47 -4.98 -2.05 1.77
N VAL A 48 -5.57 -1.09 2.49
CA VAL A 48 -5.97 0.19 1.93
C VAL A 48 -4.82 1.18 2.08
N PHE A 49 -4.51 1.89 1.01
CA PHE A 49 -3.47 2.92 0.97
C PHE A 49 -4.11 4.30 0.94
N SER A 50 -3.52 5.24 1.67
CA SER A 50 -3.96 6.64 1.66
C SER A 50 -2.76 7.57 1.60
N ASP A 51 -2.91 8.71 0.95
CA ASP A 51 -1.89 9.76 0.96
C ASP A 51 -1.69 10.31 2.38
N ALA A 52 -0.44 10.45 2.83
CA ALA A 52 -0.16 10.92 4.19
C ALA A 52 -0.39 12.43 4.37
N LEU A 53 -0.38 13.22 3.30
CA LEU A 53 -0.56 14.68 3.34
C LEU A 53 -2.03 15.06 3.14
N SER A 54 -2.66 14.49 2.11
CA SER A 54 -4.01 14.83 1.65
C SER A 54 -5.08 13.95 2.30
N GLY A 55 -4.70 12.79 2.85
CA GLY A 55 -5.64 11.80 3.37
C GLY A 55 -6.46 11.06 2.31
N GLN A 56 -6.14 11.26 1.02
CA GLN A 56 -6.86 10.65 -0.09
C GLN A 56 -6.61 9.14 -0.15
N GLU A 57 -7.68 8.34 -0.17
CA GLU A 57 -7.58 6.88 -0.29
C GLU A 57 -7.38 6.45 -1.74
N TYR A 58 -6.36 5.63 -1.98
CA TYR A 58 -6.07 5.02 -3.27
C TYR A 58 -6.87 3.72 -3.39
N ASN A 59 -8.08 3.84 -3.93
CA ASN A 59 -8.95 2.70 -4.22
C ASN A 59 -8.61 2.03 -5.56
N ASP A 60 -7.95 2.75 -6.46
CA ASP A 60 -7.60 2.24 -7.79
C ASP A 60 -6.24 1.54 -7.76
N GLU A 61 -6.21 0.25 -8.10
CA GLU A 61 -5.01 -0.57 -8.10
C GLU A 61 -3.96 -0.15 -9.14
N ASN A 62 -4.40 0.54 -10.21
CA ASN A 62 -3.53 1.04 -11.27
C ASN A 62 -2.98 2.43 -10.96
N PHE A 63 -3.49 3.10 -9.92
CA PHE A 63 -3.01 4.42 -9.53
C PHE A 63 -1.50 4.41 -9.27
N GLN A 64 -0.80 5.39 -9.84
CA GLN A 64 0.65 5.49 -9.76
C GLN A 64 1.07 6.39 -8.60
N ILE A 65 1.81 5.82 -7.65
CA ILE A 65 2.42 6.53 -6.54
C ILE A 65 3.86 6.84 -6.91
N SER A 66 4.19 8.12 -6.95
CA SER A 66 5.52 8.61 -7.26
C SER A 66 6.55 8.28 -6.16
N SER A 67 7.82 8.21 -6.55
CA SER A 67 8.92 8.10 -5.61
C SER A 67 8.95 9.30 -4.65
N GLY A 68 9.32 9.09 -3.40
CA GLY A 68 9.36 10.14 -2.37
C GLY A 68 8.01 10.42 -1.71
N SER A 69 6.91 9.90 -2.26
CA SER A 69 5.60 10.01 -1.62
C SER A 69 5.55 9.27 -0.29
N SER A 70 4.68 9.76 0.60
CA SER A 70 4.42 9.18 1.92
C SER A 70 2.99 8.66 1.97
N VAL A 71 2.82 7.38 2.29
CA VAL A 71 1.51 6.74 2.34
C VAL A 71 1.21 6.12 3.70
N ILE A 72 -0.06 6.08 4.05
CA ILE A 72 -0.57 5.41 5.23
C ILE A 72 -1.23 4.11 4.79
N VAL A 73 -0.88 3.02 5.45
CA VAL A 73 -1.39 1.67 5.17
C VAL A 73 -2.36 1.27 6.28
N LYS A 74 -3.59 0.90 5.91
CA LYS A 74 -4.61 0.41 6.83
C LYS A 74 -4.96 -1.03 6.49
N ARG A 75 -4.98 -1.91 7.49
CA ARG A 75 -5.53 -3.26 7.34
C ARG A 75 -7.04 -3.19 7.46
N VAL A 76 -7.75 -3.78 6.52
CA VAL A 76 -9.22 -3.94 6.56
C VAL A 76 -9.54 -5.43 6.41
N PRO A 77 -10.62 -5.96 6.99
CA PRO A 77 -10.99 -7.35 6.82
C PRO A 77 -11.27 -7.67 5.34
N ALA A 78 -10.80 -8.84 4.87
CA ALA A 78 -11.11 -9.35 3.55
C ALA A 78 -12.57 -9.82 3.54
N GLY A 79 -13.39 -9.18 2.71
CA GLY A 79 -14.84 -9.33 2.73
C GLY A 79 -15.58 -8.01 2.47
N THR A 80 -14.88 -6.87 2.58
CA THR A 80 -15.47 -5.54 2.29
C THR A 80 -15.17 -5.01 0.88
N ILE A 81 -14.23 -5.60 0.15
CA ILE A 81 -13.99 -5.27 -1.26
C ILE A 81 -14.63 -6.37 -2.10
N PRO A 82 -15.71 -6.09 -2.84
CA PRO A 82 -16.20 -7.03 -3.83
C PRO A 82 -15.06 -7.23 -4.83
N SER A 83 -14.54 -8.45 -4.90
CA SER A 83 -13.70 -8.92 -5.99
C SER A 83 -14.50 -8.77 -7.28
N ALA A 84 -14.39 -7.60 -7.91
CA ALA A 84 -14.99 -7.33 -9.20
C ALA A 84 -14.25 -8.15 -10.26
N THR A 85 -14.79 -9.35 -10.50
CA THR A 85 -15.02 -9.98 -11.80
C THR A 85 -13.82 -10.24 -12.71
N LYS A 86 -13.48 -11.54 -12.78
CA LYS A 86 -13.28 -12.40 -13.97
C LYS A 86 -12.24 -12.01 -15.03
#